data_AF-A0A5J5VRU1-F1
#
_entry.id   AF-A0A5J5VRU1-F1
#
_cell.length_a   1.000
_cell.length_b   1.000
_cell.length_c   1.000
_cell.angle_alpha   90.00
_cell.angle_beta   90.00
_cell.angle_gamma   90.00
#
_symmetry.space_group_name_H-M   'P 1'
#
loop_
_entity.id
_entity.type
_entity.pdbx_description
1 polymer ?
#
loop_
_entity_poly.entity_id
_entity_poly.type
_entity_poly.pdbx_seq_one_letter_code
_entity_poly.pdbx_strand_id
1 'polypeptide(L)'
;MAVSSTFSGAKLERLLINSCSSPSASSLRACSLSHQQMKAFSKPNRGRKALAQRTGGVRCEVAQSDAINEGEKLDPSKASALSALEQLKTSAADRYTKERSSIVVIGLSVHTAPVEMREKLAIPEAEWPRAIAELCGLNHIEEAAVLSTCNRMEIYVVALSQHRGVKEVTEWMSKTSGIPVSEICEHRFLLYNKDATQHIFEVSAGLDSLVLGEGQILAQVKQVVKVGQGVVGFGRNISGLFKHAITVGKRVRTETNIAAGAVSVSSAAVELALMKLPESSHATARMLVIGAGKMGKLVIKHLVAKGCTKMVVVNRSEEKVAAIREEMQGVEIIYRPLTDMLACSAEADVVFTSTASETPLFLKEHVKDLPPVSSEVGGLRLFVDISVPRNVGSCVSDVEGARLYNVDDLKEVVAANKEDRLRKAMEAQAIIAEESKQFEAWRDSLETVPTIKKLRAYAERIRVAELEKCLSKMGEDIPKKTRRAVDDLSRGIVNKLLHGPMQHLRCDGSDDRTLSETLENMHALNRMFGLESDISLFEQKIRAKVEQSQK
;
A
#
# COMPACT_ATOMS: atom_id res chain seq x y z
N MET A 1 45.16 35.79 31.05
CA MET A 1 43.97 35.61 31.93
C MET A 1 43.58 34.14 31.77
N ALA A 2 43.88 33.21 32.69
CA ALA A 2 43.48 33.13 34.11
C ALA A 2 41.94 33.08 34.22
N VAL A 3 41.27 32.10 34.86
CA VAL A 3 41.71 31.10 35.86
C VAL A 3 41.01 29.73 35.67
N SER A 4 41.76 28.68 36.01
CA SER A 4 41.39 27.31 36.38
C SER A 4 40.12 27.10 37.24
N SER A 5 39.46 25.94 37.13
CA SER A 5 39.30 25.04 38.30
C SER A 5 38.90 23.61 37.90
N THR A 6 39.71 22.65 38.34
CA THR A 6 39.44 21.21 38.40
C THR A 6 38.73 20.85 39.70
N PHE A 7 37.92 19.78 39.73
CA PHE A 7 37.87 18.91 40.92
C PHE A 7 37.62 17.44 40.56
N SER A 8 38.14 16.53 41.39
CA SER A 8 38.26 15.10 41.15
C SER A 8 37.96 14.30 42.42
N GLY A 9 37.52 13.04 42.24
CA GLY A 9 37.46 12.01 43.30
C GLY A 9 36.12 11.91 44.05
N ALA A 10 35.79 10.77 44.69
CA ALA A 10 36.41 9.44 44.61
C ALA A 10 35.45 8.36 45.17
N LYS A 11 35.77 7.09 44.86
CA LYS A 11 35.34 5.81 45.45
C LYS A 11 34.50 5.83 46.75
N LEU A 12 33.52 4.92 46.80
CA LEU A 12 33.34 4.04 47.96
C LEU A 12 32.72 2.69 47.55
N GLU A 13 33.26 1.58 48.05
CA GLU A 13 32.87 0.20 47.72
C GLU A 13 32.82 -0.64 49.02
N ARG A 14 31.84 -1.55 49.12
CA ARG A 14 31.76 -2.77 49.97
C ARG A 14 31.41 -2.71 51.48
N LEU A 15 31.00 -3.92 51.93
CA LEU A 15 30.80 -4.47 53.30
C LEU A 15 29.41 -4.18 53.92
N LEU A 16 28.61 -5.14 54.42
CA LEU A 16 28.69 -6.62 54.65
C LEU A 16 27.34 -7.28 54.22
N ILE A 17 27.14 -8.57 53.86
CA ILE A 17 27.63 -9.92 54.24
C ILE A 17 26.91 -10.58 55.45
N ASN A 18 26.40 -11.80 55.21
CA ASN A 18 25.91 -12.87 56.13
C ASN A 18 24.53 -12.72 56.83
N SER A 19 23.75 -13.80 57.09
CA SER A 19 23.78 -15.23 56.66
C SER A 19 22.57 -16.04 57.22
N CYS A 20 22.26 -17.20 56.62
CA CYS A 20 21.42 -18.31 57.17
C CYS A 20 19.89 -18.05 57.32
N SER A 21 18.97 -19.02 57.24
CA SER A 21 19.04 -20.49 57.04
C SER A 21 17.67 -21.07 56.61
N SER A 22 17.66 -22.19 55.86
CA SER A 22 16.48 -23.04 55.58
C SER A 22 16.10 -23.92 56.79
N PRO A 23 14.84 -24.42 56.93
CA PRO A 23 14.50 -25.72 56.28
C PRO A 23 13.01 -25.97 55.91
N SER A 24 12.79 -27.15 55.28
CA SER A 24 11.58 -28.01 55.27
C SER A 24 10.34 -27.71 54.39
N ALA A 25 10.22 -28.51 53.33
CA ALA A 25 9.09 -29.39 52.95
C ALA A 25 7.62 -28.91 53.04
N SER A 26 6.89 -29.03 51.91
CA SER A 26 5.85 -30.08 51.72
C SER A 26 5.11 -30.02 50.37
N SER A 27 4.46 -31.14 50.01
CA SER A 27 3.34 -31.25 49.04
C SER A 27 3.58 -31.03 47.54
N LEU A 28 4.25 -31.99 46.90
CA LEU A 28 3.84 -32.44 45.56
C LEU A 28 2.43 -33.06 45.62
N ARG A 29 1.56 -32.72 44.67
CA ARG A 29 0.37 -33.53 44.33
C ARG A 29 0.40 -33.94 42.87
N ALA A 30 0.85 -35.17 42.62
CA ALA A 30 0.44 -35.93 41.45
C ALA A 30 -0.84 -36.69 41.78
N CYS A 31 -1.81 -36.70 40.87
CA CYS A 31 -2.90 -37.68 40.87
C CYS A 31 -2.76 -38.56 39.64
N SER A 32 -2.23 -39.76 39.83
CA SER A 32 -2.32 -40.88 38.90
C SER A 32 -3.58 -41.72 39.20
N LEU A 33 -4.14 -42.34 38.16
CA LEU A 33 -4.96 -43.57 38.14
C LEU A 33 -5.34 -43.78 36.65
N SER A 34 -4.57 -44.49 35.83
CA SER A 34 -4.36 -45.96 35.74
C SER A 34 -5.32 -46.65 34.75
N HIS A 35 -4.74 -47.09 33.63
CA HIS A 35 -5.11 -48.19 32.73
C HIS A 35 -6.51 -48.85 32.77
N GLN A 36 -7.10 -49.01 31.58
CA GLN A 36 -7.10 -50.33 30.91
C GLN A 36 -7.12 -50.22 29.37
N GLN A 37 -6.52 -51.20 28.69
CA GLN A 37 -6.44 -51.31 27.22
C GLN A 37 -7.59 -52.17 26.67
N MET A 38 -7.96 -51.99 25.40
CA MET A 38 -7.80 -53.01 24.33
C MET A 38 -8.49 -52.63 23.00
N LYS A 39 -7.70 -52.60 21.91
CA LYS A 39 -8.04 -52.94 20.50
C LYS A 39 -9.17 -52.14 19.77
N ALA A 40 -9.31 -52.19 18.44
CA ALA A 40 -8.37 -52.18 17.29
C ALA A 40 -9.22 -52.13 15.99
N PHE A 41 -8.71 -51.52 14.90
CA PHE A 41 -9.34 -51.49 13.54
C PHE A 41 -10.70 -50.75 13.44
N SER A 42 -11.15 -50.17 12.31
CA SER A 42 -10.71 -50.19 10.89
C SER A 42 -11.08 -48.88 10.15
N LYS A 43 -10.45 -48.61 8.99
CA LYS A 43 -10.98 -47.72 7.93
C LYS A 43 -11.95 -48.53 7.04
N PRO A 44 -12.98 -47.95 6.40
CA PRO A 44 -12.83 -47.44 5.01
C PRO A 44 -13.83 -46.27 4.70
N ASN A 45 -14.07 -45.72 3.51
CA ASN A 45 -13.37 -45.70 2.20
C ASN A 45 -13.65 -44.35 1.49
N ARG A 46 -12.85 -43.94 0.49
CA ARG A 46 -13.22 -42.88 -0.47
C ARG A 46 -13.77 -43.51 -1.76
N GLY A 47 -15.03 -43.22 -2.10
CA GLY A 47 -15.65 -43.61 -3.38
C GLY A 47 -15.55 -42.51 -4.44
N ARG A 48 -15.36 -42.90 -5.71
CA ARG A 48 -15.25 -41.98 -6.88
C ARG A 48 -16.59 -41.80 -7.61
N LYS A 49 -16.76 -40.60 -8.18
CA LYS A 49 -17.50 -40.22 -9.42
C LYS A 49 -18.75 -41.02 -9.83
N ALA A 50 -19.85 -40.29 -10.03
CA ALA A 50 -20.81 -40.58 -11.12
C ALA A 50 -21.28 -39.26 -11.76
N LEU A 51 -21.49 -39.28 -13.08
CA LEU A 51 -21.95 -38.17 -13.90
C LEU A 51 -23.39 -38.49 -14.35
N ALA A 52 -24.35 -37.59 -14.16
CA ALA A 52 -25.70 -37.76 -14.69
C ALA A 52 -26.38 -36.40 -14.97
N GLN A 53 -26.69 -36.14 -16.24
CA GLN A 53 -27.63 -35.09 -16.64
C GLN A 53 -29.05 -35.59 -16.44
N ARG A 54 -30.00 -34.73 -16.00
CA ARG A 54 -31.37 -34.71 -16.52
C ARG A 54 -32.20 -33.50 -16.06
N THR A 55 -32.59 -32.68 -17.04
CA THR A 55 -33.96 -32.16 -17.29
C THR A 55 -34.87 -31.77 -16.11
N GLY A 56 -35.11 -30.46 -15.98
CA GLY A 56 -36.47 -29.86 -16.07
C GLY A 56 -37.39 -29.86 -14.84
N GLY A 57 -38.15 -28.77 -14.67
CA GLY A 57 -39.33 -28.73 -13.81
C GLY A 57 -39.45 -27.48 -12.92
N VAL A 58 -39.95 -26.38 -13.47
CA VAL A 58 -40.50 -25.27 -12.66
C VAL A 58 -41.99 -25.53 -12.41
N ARG A 59 -42.45 -25.42 -11.17
CA ARG A 59 -43.86 -25.10 -10.88
C ARG A 59 -44.02 -24.49 -9.48
N CYS A 60 -44.50 -23.24 -9.43
CA CYS A 60 -45.19 -22.71 -8.25
C CYS A 60 -46.67 -23.11 -8.34
N GLU A 61 -47.30 -23.33 -7.19
CA GLU A 61 -48.74 -23.53 -7.09
C GLU A 61 -49.50 -22.19 -7.10
N VAL A 62 -50.72 -22.22 -7.61
CA VAL A 62 -51.66 -21.10 -7.64
C VAL A 62 -52.97 -21.58 -7.00
N ALA A 63 -53.51 -20.78 -6.09
CA ALA A 63 -54.84 -21.01 -5.51
C ALA A 63 -55.91 -20.22 -6.30
N GLN A 64 -57.07 -20.85 -6.49
CA GLN A 64 -58.26 -20.33 -7.19
C GLN A 64 -59.13 -19.48 -6.23
N SER A 65 -59.65 -18.30 -6.64
CA SER A 65 -61.00 -18.03 -7.21
C SER A 65 -62.17 -18.25 -6.23
N ASP A 66 -63.34 -17.62 -6.30
CA ASP A 66 -63.97 -16.75 -7.32
C ASP A 66 -64.04 -15.26 -6.81
N ALA A 67 -64.85 -14.29 -7.27
CA ALA A 67 -66.01 -14.25 -8.18
C ALA A 67 -66.17 -12.91 -8.93
N ILE A 68 -67.37 -12.65 -9.47
CA ILE A 68 -67.74 -11.68 -10.52
C ILE A 68 -68.70 -10.60 -9.99
N ASN A 69 -68.51 -9.34 -10.39
CA ASN A 69 -69.59 -8.53 -10.99
C ASN A 69 -69.03 -7.46 -11.95
N GLU A 70 -69.67 -7.24 -13.10
CA GLU A 70 -69.16 -6.38 -14.19
C GLU A 70 -69.71 -4.93 -14.14
N GLY A 71 -68.91 -3.98 -14.63
CA GLY A 71 -69.33 -2.59 -14.85
C GLY A 71 -68.24 -1.73 -15.50
N GLU A 72 -68.36 -1.51 -16.82
CA GLU A 72 -67.62 -0.57 -17.69
C GLU A 72 -66.08 -0.67 -17.77
N LYS A 73 -65.58 -1.01 -18.97
CA LYS A 73 -64.16 -1.22 -19.27
C LYS A 73 -63.44 0.07 -19.67
N LEU A 74 -62.67 0.65 -18.74
CA LEU A 74 -61.49 1.45 -19.07
C LEU A 74 -60.24 0.57 -18.96
N ASP A 75 -59.41 0.55 -20.01
CA ASP A 75 -58.32 -0.41 -20.22
C ASP A 75 -57.21 -0.34 -19.14
N PRO A 76 -57.16 -1.26 -18.16
CA PRO A 76 -56.26 -1.13 -17.00
C PRO A 76 -54.80 -1.48 -17.32
N SER A 77 -54.56 -2.07 -18.49
CA SER A 77 -53.29 -2.71 -18.88
C SER A 77 -52.13 -1.71 -18.99
N LYS A 78 -52.39 -0.45 -19.35
CA LYS A 78 -51.36 0.57 -19.53
C LYS A 78 -50.96 1.29 -18.24
N ALA A 79 -51.89 1.54 -17.32
CA ALA A 79 -51.60 2.26 -16.07
C ALA A 79 -50.72 1.42 -15.13
N SER A 80 -51.03 0.11 -15.00
CA SER A 80 -50.22 -0.83 -14.21
C SER A 80 -48.80 -0.99 -14.78
N ALA A 81 -48.68 -1.15 -16.10
CA ALA A 81 -47.39 -1.29 -16.77
C ALA A 81 -46.51 -0.03 -16.66
N LEU A 82 -47.10 1.17 -16.77
CA LEU A 82 -46.38 2.43 -16.56
C LEU A 82 -45.88 2.55 -15.12
N SER A 83 -46.74 2.29 -14.12
CA SER A 83 -46.37 2.35 -12.71
C SER A 83 -45.25 1.35 -12.34
N ALA A 84 -45.33 0.11 -12.83
CA ALA A 84 -44.29 -0.89 -12.59
C ALA A 84 -42.96 -0.54 -13.28
N LEU A 85 -43.01 0.05 -14.47
CA LEU A 85 -41.82 0.45 -15.24
C LEU A 85 -41.21 1.76 -14.70
N GLU A 86 -42.01 2.65 -14.12
CA GLU A 86 -41.54 3.79 -13.32
C GLU A 86 -40.94 3.36 -11.99
N GLN A 87 -41.54 2.40 -11.27
CA GLN A 87 -40.97 1.79 -10.06
C GLN A 87 -39.66 1.02 -10.36
N LEU A 88 -39.53 0.41 -11.53
CA LEU A 88 -38.26 -0.16 -12.00
C LEU A 88 -37.23 0.92 -12.37
N LYS A 89 -37.65 2.07 -12.93
CA LYS A 89 -36.75 3.20 -13.23
C LYS A 89 -36.27 3.91 -11.96
N THR A 90 -37.14 4.16 -10.98
CA THR A 90 -36.74 4.76 -9.69
C THR A 90 -35.90 3.77 -8.89
N SER A 91 -36.30 2.51 -8.77
CA SER A 91 -35.47 1.51 -8.07
C SER A 91 -34.19 1.13 -8.80
N ALA A 92 -34.05 1.40 -10.10
CA ALA A 92 -32.78 1.33 -10.81
C ALA A 92 -31.92 2.57 -10.56
N ALA A 93 -32.49 3.78 -10.66
CA ALA A 93 -31.80 5.03 -10.37
C ALA A 93 -31.24 5.05 -8.94
N ASP A 94 -32.07 4.71 -7.94
CA ASP A 94 -31.66 4.66 -6.52
C ASP A 94 -30.66 3.52 -6.20
N ARG A 95 -30.56 2.50 -7.05
CA ARG A 95 -29.49 1.49 -6.97
C ARG A 95 -28.17 1.96 -7.59
N TYR A 96 -28.21 2.93 -8.50
CA TYR A 96 -27.02 3.48 -9.17
C TYR A 96 -26.46 4.75 -8.51
N THR A 97 -27.24 5.50 -7.73
CA THR A 97 -26.81 6.76 -7.08
C THR A 97 -26.23 6.57 -5.67
N LYS A 98 -26.11 5.33 -5.18
CA LYS A 98 -25.72 5.00 -3.80
C LYS A 98 -24.45 4.16 -3.67
N GLU A 99 -23.60 4.12 -4.69
CA GLU A 99 -22.25 3.57 -4.55
C GLU A 99 -21.42 4.52 -3.66
N ARG A 100 -20.99 4.02 -2.48
CA ARG A 100 -20.08 4.75 -1.60
C ARG A 100 -18.69 4.80 -2.21
N SER A 101 -18.03 5.97 -2.16
CA SER A 101 -16.62 6.12 -2.55
C SER A 101 -15.78 5.03 -1.89
N SER A 102 -15.17 4.18 -2.70
CA SER A 102 -14.44 2.99 -2.26
C SER A 102 -12.95 3.16 -2.48
N ILE A 103 -12.13 2.72 -1.52
CA ILE A 103 -10.68 2.61 -1.72
C ILE A 103 -10.44 1.38 -2.59
N VAL A 104 -9.63 1.50 -3.64
CA VAL A 104 -9.27 0.39 -4.53
C VAL A 104 -7.76 0.41 -4.74
N VAL A 105 -7.13 -0.76 -4.66
CA VAL A 105 -5.76 -0.95 -5.15
C VAL A 105 -5.80 -1.79 -6.41
N ILE A 106 -5.10 -1.31 -7.45
CA ILE A 106 -5.03 -1.88 -8.79
C ILE A 106 -3.56 -1.94 -9.17
N GLY A 107 -3.04 -3.09 -9.58
CA GLY A 107 -1.63 -3.15 -9.95
C GLY A 107 -1.14 -4.48 -10.48
N LEU A 108 0.18 -4.55 -10.65
CA LEU A 108 0.94 -5.74 -10.97
C LEU A 108 1.95 -6.02 -9.86
N SER A 109 2.05 -7.27 -9.44
CA SER A 109 3.02 -7.73 -8.45
C SER A 109 3.92 -8.81 -9.04
N VAL A 110 5.11 -8.98 -8.51
CA VAL A 110 6.07 -10.05 -8.84
C VAL A 110 5.52 -11.47 -8.63
N HIS A 111 4.37 -11.61 -7.96
CA HIS A 111 3.62 -12.87 -7.85
C HIS A 111 2.72 -13.15 -9.06
N THR A 112 2.27 -12.11 -9.76
CA THR A 112 1.30 -12.22 -10.87
C THR A 112 1.89 -11.88 -12.23
N ALA A 113 2.88 -10.98 -12.31
CA ALA A 113 3.44 -10.43 -13.54
C ALA A 113 4.98 -10.54 -13.59
N PRO A 114 5.57 -10.92 -14.75
CA PRO A 114 7.02 -10.93 -14.93
C PRO A 114 7.60 -9.50 -14.97
N VAL A 115 8.90 -9.37 -14.69
CA VAL A 115 9.61 -8.08 -14.75
C VAL A 115 9.44 -7.33 -16.07
N GLU A 116 9.38 -8.04 -17.21
CA GLU A 116 9.25 -7.47 -18.57
C GLU A 116 7.93 -6.71 -18.80
N MET A 117 6.90 -7.08 -18.05
CA MET A 117 5.61 -6.40 -18.04
C MET A 117 5.59 -5.26 -17.03
N ARG A 118 6.18 -5.48 -15.85
CA ARG A 118 6.22 -4.50 -14.75
C ARG A 118 7.11 -3.30 -15.05
N GLU A 119 8.20 -3.47 -15.79
CA GLU A 119 9.09 -2.36 -16.14
C GLU A 119 8.43 -1.32 -17.07
N LYS A 120 7.54 -1.74 -17.98
CA LYS A 120 6.75 -0.84 -18.83
C LYS A 120 5.72 -0.01 -18.06
N LEU A 121 5.42 -0.41 -16.83
CA LEU A 121 4.52 0.29 -15.91
C LEU A 121 5.29 0.99 -14.77
N ALA A 122 6.63 0.93 -14.75
CA ALA A 122 7.43 1.59 -13.73
C ALA A 122 7.39 3.12 -13.92
N ILE A 123 6.92 3.84 -12.90
CA ILE A 123 6.83 5.31 -12.94
C ILE A 123 7.90 5.92 -12.00
N PRO A 124 8.85 6.72 -12.52
CA PRO A 124 9.86 7.40 -11.72
C PRO A 124 9.27 8.36 -10.67
N GLU A 125 9.99 8.59 -9.56
CA GLU A 125 9.51 9.48 -8.46
C GLU A 125 9.15 10.90 -8.94
N ALA A 126 9.83 11.39 -9.98
CA ALA A 126 9.60 12.71 -10.57
C ALA A 126 8.25 12.83 -11.29
N GLU A 127 7.69 11.70 -11.76
CA GLU A 127 6.45 11.68 -12.53
C GLU A 127 5.21 11.37 -11.68
N TRP A 128 5.37 10.94 -10.42
CA TRP A 128 4.25 10.65 -9.52
C TRP A 128 3.22 11.79 -9.41
N PRO A 129 3.60 13.09 -9.30
CA PRO A 129 2.63 14.18 -9.27
C PRO A 129 1.79 14.28 -10.56
N ARG A 130 2.41 14.01 -11.72
CA ARG A 130 1.75 14.00 -13.02
C ARG A 130 0.80 12.81 -13.13
N ALA A 131 1.26 11.61 -12.77
CA ALA A 131 0.43 10.41 -12.80
C ALA A 131 -0.80 10.53 -11.90
N ILE A 132 -0.65 11.09 -10.69
CA ILE A 132 -1.77 11.39 -9.77
C ILE A 132 -2.75 12.39 -10.41
N ALA A 133 -2.26 13.45 -11.04
CA ALA A 133 -3.11 14.44 -11.70
C ALA A 133 -3.89 13.86 -12.91
N GLU A 134 -3.25 13.00 -13.72
CA GLU A 134 -3.91 12.30 -14.82
C GLU A 134 -4.98 11.31 -14.32
N LEU A 135 -4.67 10.54 -13.26
CA LEU A 135 -5.62 9.61 -12.63
C LEU A 135 -6.83 10.34 -12.01
N CYS A 136 -6.63 11.45 -11.30
CA CYS A 136 -7.71 12.28 -10.77
C CYS A 136 -8.45 13.12 -11.85
N GLY A 137 -7.95 13.12 -13.09
CA GLY A 137 -8.64 13.64 -14.26
C GLY A 137 -9.75 12.72 -14.77
N LEU A 138 -9.71 11.43 -14.40
CA LEU A 138 -10.74 10.43 -14.75
C LEU A 138 -12.08 10.75 -14.05
N ASN A 139 -13.19 10.29 -14.64
CA ASN A 139 -14.52 10.71 -14.17
C ASN A 139 -14.88 10.13 -12.80
N HIS A 140 -14.48 8.88 -12.54
CA HIS A 140 -14.88 8.15 -11.35
C HIS A 140 -13.81 8.12 -10.25
N ILE A 141 -12.70 8.87 -10.39
CA ILE A 141 -11.57 8.89 -9.44
C ILE A 141 -11.49 10.24 -8.72
N GLU A 142 -11.54 10.23 -7.39
CA GLU A 142 -11.43 11.44 -6.55
C GLU A 142 -10.01 11.67 -6.04
N GLU A 143 -9.34 10.60 -5.61
CA GLU A 143 -7.99 10.62 -5.04
C GLU A 143 -7.14 9.51 -5.66
N ALA A 144 -5.82 9.72 -5.77
CA ALA A 144 -4.90 8.73 -6.31
C ALA A 144 -3.51 8.79 -5.64
N ALA A 145 -2.82 7.65 -5.60
CA ALA A 145 -1.40 7.52 -5.31
C ALA A 145 -0.77 6.37 -6.10
N VAL A 146 0.52 6.51 -6.38
CA VAL A 146 1.34 5.53 -7.11
C VAL A 146 2.41 4.99 -6.18
N LEU A 147 2.53 3.66 -6.10
CA LEU A 147 3.62 2.95 -5.43
C LEU A 147 4.35 2.08 -6.46
N SER A 148 5.42 2.64 -7.03
CA SER A 148 6.28 1.99 -8.02
C SER A 148 7.58 1.50 -7.39
N THR A 149 7.93 0.24 -7.59
CA THR A 149 9.08 -0.45 -6.97
C THR A 149 9.59 -1.58 -7.88
N CYS A 150 10.74 -2.19 -7.56
CA CYS A 150 11.26 -3.34 -8.31
C CYS A 150 10.36 -4.60 -8.27
N ASN A 151 9.45 -4.71 -7.29
CA ASN A 151 8.63 -5.92 -7.07
C ASN A 151 7.14 -5.70 -7.36
N ARG A 152 6.66 -4.46 -7.37
CA ARG A 152 5.25 -4.11 -7.54
C ARG A 152 5.11 -2.72 -8.17
N MET A 153 4.07 -2.58 -8.98
CA MET A 153 3.55 -1.30 -9.41
C MET A 153 2.07 -1.27 -9.04
N GLU A 154 1.72 -0.40 -8.09
CA GLU A 154 0.38 -0.34 -7.50
C GLU A 154 -0.18 1.08 -7.56
N ILE A 155 -1.45 1.18 -7.91
CA ILE A 155 -2.21 2.41 -7.97
C ILE A 155 -3.33 2.31 -6.94
N TYR A 156 -3.29 3.18 -5.94
CA TYR A 156 -4.31 3.28 -4.90
C TYR A 156 -5.22 4.46 -5.24
N VAL A 157 -6.52 4.23 -5.37
CA VAL A 157 -7.51 5.25 -5.72
C VAL A 157 -8.70 5.27 -4.77
N VAL A 158 -9.35 6.44 -4.66
CA VAL A 158 -10.73 6.55 -4.20
C VAL A 158 -11.63 6.62 -5.42
N ALA A 159 -12.44 5.59 -5.63
CA ALA A 159 -13.35 5.49 -6.76
C ALA A 159 -14.80 5.74 -6.34
N LEU A 160 -15.50 6.65 -7.02
CA LEU A 160 -16.95 6.90 -6.89
C LEU A 160 -17.77 5.66 -7.26
N SER A 161 -17.28 4.89 -8.23
CA SER A 161 -17.89 3.63 -8.67
C SER A 161 -16.81 2.59 -8.86
N GLN A 162 -16.93 1.44 -8.20
CA GLN A 162 -15.89 0.40 -8.16
C GLN A 162 -15.57 -0.11 -9.57
N HIS A 163 -16.59 -0.59 -10.29
CA HIS A 163 -16.39 -1.18 -11.62
C HIS A 163 -15.91 -0.16 -12.66
N ARG A 164 -16.40 1.09 -12.60
CA ARG A 164 -16.03 2.13 -13.57
C ARG A 164 -14.63 2.69 -13.28
N GLY A 165 -14.31 2.97 -12.02
CA GLY A 165 -12.98 3.41 -11.62
C GLY A 165 -11.90 2.37 -11.95
N VAL A 166 -12.16 1.08 -11.69
CA VAL A 166 -11.24 -0.01 -12.07
C VAL A 166 -11.02 -0.05 -13.59
N LYS A 167 -12.09 0.12 -14.38
CA LYS A 167 -11.99 0.17 -15.84
C LYS A 167 -11.13 1.36 -16.30
N GLU A 168 -11.45 2.58 -15.87
CA GLU A 168 -10.75 3.80 -16.26
C GLU A 168 -9.26 3.76 -15.89
N VAL A 169 -8.92 3.26 -14.69
CA VAL A 169 -7.51 3.10 -14.26
C VAL A 169 -6.80 2.01 -15.07
N THR A 170 -7.46 0.90 -15.42
CA THR A 170 -6.85 -0.15 -16.26
C THR A 170 -6.60 0.34 -17.70
N GLU A 171 -7.51 1.15 -18.25
CA GLU A 171 -7.34 1.80 -19.54
C GLU A 171 -6.21 2.85 -19.51
N TRP A 172 -6.08 3.60 -18.42
CA TRP A 172 -4.92 4.50 -18.21
C TRP A 172 -3.60 3.72 -18.10
N MET A 173 -3.55 2.61 -17.35
CA MET A 173 -2.36 1.74 -17.28
C MET A 173 -1.95 1.22 -18.66
N SER A 174 -2.92 0.80 -19.47
CA SER A 174 -2.70 0.35 -20.85
C SER A 174 -2.13 1.47 -21.73
N LYS A 175 -2.72 2.67 -21.68
CA LYS A 175 -2.26 3.84 -22.42
C LYS A 175 -0.83 4.27 -22.06
N THR A 176 -0.49 4.26 -20.77
CA THR A 176 0.82 4.72 -20.27
C THR A 176 1.93 3.71 -20.56
N SER A 177 1.64 2.40 -20.53
CA SER A 177 2.63 1.34 -20.73
C SER A 177 2.73 0.77 -22.14
N GLY A 178 1.74 1.04 -22.99
CA GLY A 178 1.58 0.39 -24.29
C GLY A 178 1.16 -1.09 -24.24
N ILE A 179 0.92 -1.65 -23.05
CA ILE A 179 0.46 -3.04 -22.89
C ILE A 179 -1.06 -3.10 -23.14
N PRO A 180 -1.58 -4.07 -23.93
CA PRO A 180 -3.02 -4.25 -24.13
C PRO A 180 -3.80 -4.48 -22.81
N VAL A 181 -5.01 -3.90 -22.72
CA VAL A 181 -5.90 -4.04 -21.55
C VAL A 181 -6.16 -5.51 -21.19
N SER A 182 -6.27 -6.41 -22.18
CA SER A 182 -6.47 -7.85 -21.96
C SER A 182 -5.31 -8.48 -21.19
N GLU A 183 -4.08 -8.23 -21.64
CA GLU A 183 -2.85 -8.74 -21.02
C GLU A 183 -2.69 -8.18 -19.59
N ILE A 184 -2.98 -6.88 -19.38
CA ILE A 184 -3.05 -6.30 -18.04
C ILE A 184 -4.08 -7.03 -17.17
N CYS A 185 -5.28 -7.34 -17.70
CA CYS A 185 -6.33 -8.00 -16.91
C CYS A 185 -5.99 -9.43 -16.49
N GLU A 186 -5.14 -10.16 -17.22
CA GLU A 186 -4.67 -11.50 -16.86
C GLU A 186 -3.71 -11.48 -15.67
N HIS A 187 -2.88 -10.44 -15.56
CA HIS A 187 -1.86 -10.31 -14.51
C HIS A 187 -2.21 -9.31 -13.39
N ARG A 188 -3.31 -8.57 -13.51
CA ARG A 188 -3.77 -7.54 -12.57
C ARG A 188 -4.24 -8.17 -11.24
N PHE A 189 -3.65 -7.72 -10.14
CA PHE A 189 -4.27 -7.89 -8.82
C PHE A 189 -5.18 -6.68 -8.52
N LEU A 190 -6.25 -6.94 -7.75
CA LEU A 190 -7.33 -6.00 -7.50
C LEU A 190 -7.94 -6.28 -6.13
N LEU A 191 -7.90 -5.31 -5.21
CA LEU A 191 -8.49 -5.42 -3.86
C LEU A 191 -9.26 -4.14 -3.51
N TYR A 192 -10.27 -4.27 -2.64
CA TYR A 192 -11.23 -3.22 -2.32
C TYR A 192 -11.29 -2.94 -0.81
N ASN A 193 -11.49 -1.67 -0.46
CA ASN A 193 -11.74 -1.16 0.88
C ASN A 193 -10.81 -1.79 1.93
N LYS A 194 -11.35 -2.54 2.90
CA LYS A 194 -10.59 -3.20 3.96
C LYS A 194 -9.46 -4.09 3.43
N ASP A 195 -9.65 -4.77 2.30
CA ASP A 195 -8.62 -5.65 1.73
C ASP A 195 -7.48 -4.84 1.09
N ALA A 196 -7.80 -3.67 0.53
CA ALA A 196 -6.79 -2.70 0.06
C ALA A 196 -6.02 -2.06 1.23
N THR A 197 -6.71 -1.76 2.35
CA THR A 197 -6.10 -1.31 3.61
C THR A 197 -5.15 -2.36 4.19
N GLN A 198 -5.63 -3.60 4.30
CA GLN A 198 -4.85 -4.74 4.78
C GLN A 198 -3.59 -4.94 3.93
N HIS A 199 -3.74 -4.92 2.60
CA HIS A 199 -2.64 -5.10 1.65
C HIS A 199 -1.53 -4.05 1.81
N ILE A 200 -1.85 -2.75 1.83
CA ILE A 200 -0.80 -1.72 1.99
C ILE A 200 -0.11 -1.79 3.36
N PHE A 201 -0.79 -2.28 4.39
CA PHE A 201 -0.17 -2.50 5.70
C PHE A 201 0.77 -3.72 5.68
N GLU A 202 0.40 -4.82 5.03
CA GLU A 202 1.27 -5.99 4.79
C GLU A 202 2.48 -5.64 3.92
N VAL A 203 2.29 -4.85 2.86
CA VAL A 203 3.37 -4.29 2.02
C VAL A 203 4.29 -3.39 2.84
N SER A 204 3.75 -2.49 3.67
CA SER A 204 4.55 -1.54 4.48
C SER A 204 5.31 -2.22 5.64
N ALA A 205 4.73 -3.27 6.21
CA ALA A 205 5.41 -4.16 7.14
C ALA A 205 6.57 -4.92 6.47
N GLY A 206 6.44 -5.21 5.17
CA GLY A 206 7.35 -6.06 4.41
C GLY A 206 6.97 -7.54 4.48
N LEU A 207 5.69 -7.86 4.73
CA LEU A 207 5.13 -9.22 4.64
C LEU A 207 4.84 -9.63 3.20
N ASP A 208 4.43 -8.68 2.36
CA ASP A 208 4.37 -8.89 0.92
C ASP A 208 5.61 -8.25 0.26
N SER A 209 6.73 -8.99 0.29
CA SER A 209 7.96 -8.65 -0.41
C SER A 209 8.69 -9.93 -0.82
N LEU A 210 9.51 -9.87 -1.88
CA LEU A 210 10.48 -10.92 -2.18
C LEU A 210 11.36 -11.24 -0.99
N VAL A 211 11.62 -10.27 -0.10
CA VAL A 211 12.33 -10.56 1.14
C VAL A 211 11.61 -10.00 2.36
N LEU A 212 11.17 -10.92 3.21
CA LEU A 212 10.33 -10.64 4.36
C LEU A 212 11.05 -9.76 5.38
N GLY A 213 10.39 -8.67 5.77
CA GLY A 213 10.92 -7.66 6.70
C GLY A 213 11.84 -6.60 6.07
N GLU A 214 12.04 -6.58 4.75
CA GLU A 214 12.98 -5.66 4.11
C GLU A 214 12.71 -4.18 4.42
N GLY A 215 13.76 -3.46 4.82
CA GLY A 215 13.71 -2.06 5.23
C GLY A 215 13.09 -1.09 4.22
N GLN A 216 13.28 -1.37 2.92
CA GLN A 216 13.16 -0.43 1.81
C GLN A 216 11.73 -0.02 1.45
N ILE A 217 10.79 -0.97 1.46
CA ILE A 217 9.41 -0.71 1.03
C ILE A 217 8.74 0.38 1.91
N LEU A 218 8.94 0.34 3.22
CA LEU A 218 8.49 1.40 4.14
C LEU A 218 9.14 2.77 3.85
N ALA A 219 10.37 2.80 3.30
CA ALA A 219 11.01 4.04 2.89
C ALA A 219 10.39 4.60 1.61
N GLN A 220 9.96 3.74 0.68
CA GLN A 220 9.21 4.14 -0.52
C GLN A 220 7.81 4.65 -0.14
N VAL A 221 7.07 3.98 0.75
CA VAL A 221 5.76 4.46 1.25
C VAL A 221 5.89 5.83 1.94
N LYS A 222 6.95 6.05 2.73
CA LYS A 222 7.29 7.39 3.28
C LYS A 222 7.56 8.43 2.18
N GLN A 223 8.24 8.03 1.10
CA GLN A 223 8.55 8.92 -0.02
C GLN A 223 7.27 9.28 -0.80
N VAL A 224 6.33 8.36 -1.00
CA VAL A 224 5.01 8.66 -1.60
C VAL A 224 4.26 9.72 -0.77
N VAL A 225 4.23 9.59 0.56
CA VAL A 225 3.61 10.62 1.44
C VAL A 225 4.36 11.95 1.40
N LYS A 226 5.68 11.94 1.19
CA LYS A 226 6.49 13.16 1.10
C LYS A 226 6.29 13.89 -0.23
N VAL A 227 6.25 13.17 -1.35
CA VAL A 227 6.06 13.71 -2.70
C VAL A 227 4.59 14.12 -2.93
N GLY A 228 3.63 13.34 -2.41
CA GLY A 228 2.20 13.65 -2.49
C GLY A 228 1.77 14.87 -1.67
N GLN A 229 2.59 15.35 -0.73
CA GLN A 229 2.30 16.60 -0.01
C GLN A 229 2.35 17.80 -0.97
N GLY A 230 1.17 18.37 -1.23
CA GLY A 230 0.98 19.49 -2.17
C GLY A 230 0.47 19.07 -3.54
N VAL A 231 0.34 17.77 -3.84
CA VAL A 231 -0.24 17.27 -5.08
C VAL A 231 -1.76 17.28 -4.98
N VAL A 232 -2.42 18.02 -5.88
CA VAL A 232 -3.88 17.97 -6.05
C VAL A 232 -4.25 16.59 -6.57
N GLY A 233 -4.97 15.81 -5.76
CA GLY A 233 -5.30 14.40 -6.02
C GLY A 233 -4.77 13.45 -4.94
N PHE A 234 -3.73 13.82 -4.18
CA PHE A 234 -3.30 13.05 -3.01
C PHE A 234 -4.13 13.46 -1.78
N GLY A 235 -5.43 13.11 -1.81
CA GLY A 235 -6.45 13.59 -0.90
C GLY A 235 -6.41 12.99 0.52
N ARG A 236 -7.50 13.16 1.27
CA ARG A 236 -7.51 12.86 2.71
C ARG A 236 -7.53 11.36 3.00
N ASN A 237 -8.24 10.59 2.19
CA ASN A 237 -8.38 9.15 2.40
C ASN A 237 -7.07 8.43 2.07
N ILE A 238 -6.50 8.69 0.88
CA ILE A 238 -5.24 8.08 0.42
C ILE A 238 -4.06 8.57 1.25
N SER A 239 -3.95 9.88 1.54
CA SER A 239 -2.86 10.36 2.40
C SER A 239 -2.99 9.87 3.85
N GLY A 240 -4.21 9.64 4.34
CA GLY A 240 -4.47 9.03 5.64
C GLY A 240 -4.08 7.55 5.68
N LEU A 241 -4.41 6.80 4.62
CA LEU A 241 -4.07 5.39 4.45
C LEU A 241 -2.55 5.19 4.46
N PHE A 242 -1.83 5.91 3.59
CA PHE A 242 -0.37 5.80 3.52
C PHE A 242 0.31 6.26 4.83
N LYS A 243 -0.25 7.25 5.54
CA LYS A 243 0.27 7.66 6.87
C LYS A 243 0.08 6.57 7.92
N HIS A 244 -1.08 5.91 7.98
CA HIS A 244 -1.28 4.76 8.86
C HIS A 244 -0.35 3.62 8.47
N ALA A 245 -0.21 3.30 7.18
CA ALA A 245 0.70 2.26 6.70
C ALA A 245 2.16 2.48 7.15
N ILE A 246 2.61 3.74 7.24
CA ILE A 246 3.92 4.09 7.81
C ILE A 246 3.98 3.82 9.32
N THR A 247 2.90 4.06 10.07
CA THR A 247 2.80 3.73 11.50
C THR A 247 2.82 2.22 11.70
N VAL A 248 1.97 1.45 11.01
CA VAL A 248 1.93 -0.02 11.08
C VAL A 248 3.28 -0.63 10.71
N GLY A 249 3.87 -0.20 9.60
CA GLY A 249 5.19 -0.70 9.16
C GLY A 249 6.34 -0.37 10.11
N LYS A 250 6.24 0.69 10.92
CA LYS A 250 7.17 0.93 12.04
C LYS A 250 6.87 -0.02 13.20
N ARG A 251 5.61 -0.06 13.64
CA ARG A 251 5.13 -0.81 14.81
C ARG A 251 5.46 -2.31 14.70
N VAL A 252 5.11 -2.91 13.57
CA VAL A 252 5.45 -4.32 13.25
C VAL A 252 6.95 -4.57 13.39
N ARG A 253 7.81 -3.68 12.85
CA ARG A 253 9.27 -3.87 12.90
C ARG A 253 9.85 -3.76 14.30
N THR A 254 9.29 -2.88 15.15
CA THR A 254 9.71 -2.73 16.55
C THR A 254 9.20 -3.85 17.45
N GLU A 255 7.99 -4.39 17.20
CA GLU A 255 7.35 -5.38 18.08
C GLU A 255 7.71 -6.83 17.71
N THR A 256 7.76 -7.18 16.42
CA THR A 256 7.96 -8.59 15.94
C THR A 256 9.40 -8.95 15.61
N ASN A 257 10.30 -7.95 15.65
CA ASN A 257 11.69 -8.09 15.21
C ASN A 257 11.84 -8.72 13.80
N ILE A 258 10.88 -8.47 12.90
CA ILE A 258 10.87 -9.04 11.54
C ILE A 258 12.06 -8.60 10.68
N ALA A 259 12.63 -7.43 10.98
CA ALA A 259 13.83 -6.91 10.31
C ALA A 259 15.13 -7.64 10.74
N ALA A 260 15.18 -8.31 11.90
CA ALA A 260 16.37 -9.05 12.30
C ALA A 260 16.52 -10.35 11.49
N GLY A 261 17.63 -10.45 10.78
CA GLY A 261 17.87 -11.53 9.80
C GLY A 261 17.09 -11.35 8.49
N ALA A 262 16.43 -10.21 8.27
CA ALA A 262 15.85 -9.89 6.97
C ALA A 262 16.98 -9.72 5.94
N VAL A 263 17.06 -10.67 5.02
CA VAL A 263 17.84 -10.55 3.80
C VAL A 263 17.26 -9.35 3.00
N SER A 264 18.11 -8.57 2.34
CA SER A 264 17.71 -7.56 1.36
C SER A 264 17.78 -8.12 -0.07
N VAL A 265 17.12 -7.46 -1.03
CA VAL A 265 17.27 -7.79 -2.47
C VAL A 265 18.75 -7.79 -2.88
N SER A 266 19.55 -6.84 -2.39
CA SER A 266 20.99 -6.77 -2.65
C SER A 266 21.80 -7.95 -2.07
N SER A 267 21.46 -8.45 -0.88
CA SER A 267 22.09 -9.68 -0.36
C SER A 267 21.65 -10.92 -1.11
N ALA A 268 20.36 -11.03 -1.47
CA ALA A 268 19.87 -12.16 -2.25
C ALA A 268 20.57 -12.23 -3.62
N ALA A 269 20.86 -11.08 -4.24
CA ALA A 269 21.66 -10.99 -5.46
C ALA A 269 23.11 -11.48 -5.27
N VAL A 270 23.78 -11.07 -4.20
CA VAL A 270 25.15 -11.54 -3.88
C VAL A 270 25.16 -13.04 -3.58
N GLU A 271 24.18 -13.54 -2.82
CA GLU A 271 24.06 -14.97 -2.51
C GLU A 271 23.70 -15.81 -3.75
N LEU A 272 22.87 -15.29 -4.66
CA LEU A 272 22.59 -15.94 -5.94
C LEU A 272 23.87 -16.02 -6.78
N ALA A 273 24.61 -14.93 -6.91
CA ALA A 273 25.88 -14.91 -7.65
C ALA A 273 26.86 -15.97 -7.13
N LEU A 274 27.07 -16.02 -5.81
CA LEU A 274 27.95 -17.01 -5.18
C LEU A 274 27.44 -18.44 -5.36
N MET A 275 26.12 -18.69 -5.26
CA MET A 275 25.52 -20.01 -5.47
C MET A 275 25.67 -20.52 -6.91
N LYS A 276 25.80 -19.63 -7.91
CA LYS A 276 25.99 -20.00 -9.32
C LYS A 276 27.47 -20.04 -9.76
N LEU A 277 28.38 -19.50 -8.95
CA LEU A 277 29.83 -19.67 -9.11
C LEU A 277 30.31 -20.99 -8.47
N PRO A 278 31.40 -21.61 -8.98
CA PRO A 278 32.10 -22.67 -8.28
C PRO A 278 32.63 -22.20 -6.92
N GLU A 279 32.48 -23.00 -5.85
CA GLU A 279 32.91 -22.65 -4.49
C GLU A 279 34.40 -22.28 -4.40
N SER A 280 35.24 -22.98 -5.16
CA SER A 280 36.68 -22.70 -5.28
C SER A 280 37.02 -21.30 -5.80
N SER A 281 36.06 -20.64 -6.45
CA SER A 281 36.25 -19.35 -7.13
C SER A 281 35.73 -18.15 -6.34
N HIS A 282 35.03 -18.36 -5.21
CA HIS A 282 34.40 -17.27 -4.43
C HIS A 282 35.39 -16.19 -3.97
N ALA A 283 36.65 -16.56 -3.71
CA ALA A 283 37.70 -15.64 -3.28
C ALA A 283 38.48 -14.98 -4.44
N THR A 284 38.41 -15.54 -5.66
CA THR A 284 39.19 -15.09 -6.83
C THR A 284 38.33 -14.40 -7.91
N ALA A 285 37.02 -14.63 -7.91
CA ALA A 285 36.09 -14.05 -8.87
C ALA A 285 36.08 -12.51 -8.81
N ARG A 286 36.24 -11.89 -9.98
CA ARG A 286 36.35 -10.44 -10.15
C ARG A 286 34.96 -9.81 -10.17
N MET A 287 34.66 -9.06 -9.11
CA MET A 287 33.36 -8.43 -8.87
C MET A 287 33.32 -7.01 -9.44
N LEU A 288 32.33 -6.74 -10.30
CA LEU A 288 31.99 -5.42 -10.81
C LEU A 288 30.60 -4.99 -10.34
N VAL A 289 30.48 -3.78 -9.79
CA VAL A 289 29.20 -3.17 -9.40
C VAL A 289 28.98 -1.89 -10.22
N ILE A 290 27.88 -1.85 -10.97
CA ILE A 290 27.50 -0.72 -11.81
C ILE A 290 26.36 0.03 -11.14
N GLY A 291 26.65 1.28 -10.75
CA GLY A 291 25.78 2.15 -9.96
C GLY A 291 26.12 2.13 -8.47
N ALA A 292 26.56 3.27 -7.93
CA ALA A 292 26.81 3.46 -6.49
C ALA A 292 25.60 4.09 -5.78
N GLY A 293 24.40 3.58 -6.07
CA GLY A 293 23.14 4.00 -5.44
C GLY A 293 22.91 3.34 -4.08
N LYS A 294 21.70 3.51 -3.53
CA LYS A 294 21.28 2.81 -2.29
C LYS A 294 21.44 1.29 -2.43
N MET A 295 21.03 0.74 -3.58
CA MET A 295 21.13 -0.70 -3.89
C MET A 295 22.58 -1.15 -4.07
N GLY A 296 23.37 -0.47 -4.90
CA GLY A 296 24.78 -0.77 -5.11
C GLY A 296 25.61 -0.72 -3.83
N LYS A 297 25.38 0.27 -2.95
CA LYS A 297 26.02 0.33 -1.63
C LYS A 297 25.70 -0.90 -0.76
N LEU A 298 24.47 -1.42 -0.83
CA LEU A 298 24.11 -2.66 -0.14
C LEU A 298 24.75 -3.90 -0.78
N VAL A 299 24.84 -3.97 -2.11
CA VAL A 299 25.57 -5.05 -2.82
C VAL A 299 27.03 -5.08 -2.37
N ILE A 300 27.72 -3.93 -2.40
CA ILE A 300 29.10 -3.76 -1.90
C ILE A 300 29.19 -4.25 -0.44
N LYS A 301 28.30 -3.78 0.45
CA LYS A 301 28.30 -4.21 1.86
C LYS A 301 28.18 -5.73 2.03
N HIS A 302 27.36 -6.38 1.22
CA HIS A 302 27.15 -7.82 1.27
C HIS A 302 28.29 -8.62 0.63
N LEU A 303 28.91 -8.12 -0.43
CA LEU A 303 30.15 -8.69 -0.98
C LEU A 303 31.27 -8.68 0.06
N VAL A 304 31.47 -7.55 0.75
CA VAL A 304 32.45 -7.43 1.85
C VAL A 304 32.14 -8.41 2.99
N ALA A 305 30.87 -8.51 3.40
CA ALA A 305 30.46 -9.44 4.45
C ALA A 305 30.62 -10.94 4.07
N LYS A 306 30.72 -11.25 2.77
CA LYS A 306 31.01 -12.59 2.24
C LYS A 306 32.51 -12.80 1.94
N GLY A 307 33.38 -11.85 2.32
CA GLY A 307 34.84 -11.97 2.20
C GLY A 307 35.45 -11.41 0.91
N CYS A 308 34.69 -10.70 0.08
CA CYS A 308 35.25 -10.04 -1.12
C CYS A 308 36.13 -8.85 -0.72
N THR A 309 37.43 -8.93 -1.02
CA THR A 309 38.45 -7.93 -0.65
C THR A 309 38.76 -6.90 -1.72
N LYS A 310 38.39 -7.18 -2.99
CA LYS A 310 38.68 -6.31 -4.15
C LYS A 310 37.47 -6.28 -5.09
N MET A 311 37.03 -5.09 -5.47
CA MET A 311 35.95 -4.90 -6.44
C MET A 311 36.07 -3.60 -7.23
N VAL A 312 35.53 -3.61 -8.45
CA VAL A 312 35.43 -2.41 -9.30
C VAL A 312 34.02 -1.84 -9.16
N VAL A 313 33.90 -0.52 -9.01
CA VAL A 313 32.62 0.20 -8.93
C VAL A 313 32.57 1.25 -10.03
N VAL A 314 31.71 1.00 -11.02
CA VAL A 314 31.43 1.93 -12.11
C VAL A 314 30.29 2.85 -11.70
N ASN A 315 30.52 4.17 -11.75
CA ASN A 315 29.48 5.14 -11.38
C ASN A 315 29.64 6.48 -12.15
N ARG A 316 28.55 7.26 -12.23
CA ARG A 316 28.57 8.60 -12.85
C ARG A 316 29.23 9.67 -11.97
N SER A 317 29.29 9.46 -10.66
CA SER A 317 29.87 10.40 -9.68
C SER A 317 30.91 9.67 -8.83
N GLU A 318 32.14 10.15 -8.86
CA GLU A 318 33.24 9.62 -8.05
C GLU A 318 33.00 9.83 -6.56
N GLU A 319 32.49 11.01 -6.16
CA GLU A 319 32.20 11.39 -4.78
C GLU A 319 31.36 10.33 -4.03
N LYS A 320 30.36 9.74 -4.70
CA LYS A 320 29.53 8.67 -4.11
C LYS A 320 30.33 7.39 -3.85
N VAL A 321 31.31 7.08 -4.69
CA VAL A 321 32.18 5.90 -4.51
C VAL A 321 33.25 6.18 -3.47
N ALA A 322 33.79 7.41 -3.42
CA ALA A 322 34.70 7.86 -2.38
C ALA A 322 34.06 7.76 -0.98
N ALA A 323 32.83 8.26 -0.81
CA ALA A 323 32.09 8.15 0.45
C ALA A 323 31.84 6.68 0.88
N ILE A 324 31.55 5.78 -0.07
CA ILE A 324 31.42 4.34 0.23
C ILE A 324 32.77 3.74 0.65
N ARG A 325 33.87 4.15 0.02
CA ARG A 325 35.24 3.71 0.37
C ARG A 325 35.65 4.17 1.77
N GLU A 326 35.28 5.38 2.18
CA GLU A 326 35.53 5.89 3.54
C GLU A 326 34.74 5.10 4.61
N GLU A 327 33.49 4.73 4.32
CA GLU A 327 32.67 3.90 5.21
C GLU A 327 33.12 2.43 5.31
N MET A 328 33.78 1.89 4.28
CA MET A 328 34.13 0.46 4.17
C MET A 328 35.65 0.26 4.14
N GLN A 329 36.27 0.43 5.31
CA GLN A 329 37.70 0.20 5.51
C GLN A 329 38.07 -1.28 5.37
N GLY A 330 39.27 -1.55 4.85
CA GLY A 330 39.81 -2.91 4.67
C GLY A 330 39.51 -3.58 3.33
N VAL A 331 38.94 -2.85 2.36
CA VAL A 331 38.52 -3.38 1.05
C VAL A 331 38.99 -2.46 -0.08
N GLU A 332 39.52 -3.03 -1.15
CA GLU A 332 39.97 -2.29 -2.33
C GLU A 332 38.78 -2.02 -3.27
N ILE A 333 38.19 -0.83 -3.13
CA ILE A 333 37.10 -0.34 -4.00
C ILE A 333 37.68 0.58 -5.08
N ILE A 334 37.82 0.06 -6.30
CA ILE A 334 38.35 0.80 -7.46
C ILE A 334 37.21 1.58 -8.13
N TYR A 335 37.33 2.90 -8.23
CA TYR A 335 36.36 3.71 -8.99
C TYR A 335 36.67 3.66 -10.49
N ARG A 336 35.61 3.56 -11.32
CA ARG A 336 35.68 3.73 -12.77
C ARG A 336 34.53 4.60 -13.28
N PRO A 337 34.76 5.47 -14.28
CA PRO A 337 33.69 6.25 -14.90
C PRO A 337 32.78 5.36 -15.75
N LEU A 338 31.57 5.84 -16.04
CA LEU A 338 30.57 5.09 -16.84
C LEU A 338 31.03 4.81 -18.28
N THR A 339 31.95 5.60 -18.83
CA THR A 339 32.58 5.37 -20.14
C THR A 339 33.34 4.05 -20.21
N ASP A 340 33.93 3.63 -19.09
CA ASP A 340 34.81 2.47 -19.01
C ASP A 340 34.01 1.18 -18.73
N MET A 341 32.67 1.27 -18.66
CA MET A 341 31.79 0.18 -18.26
C MET A 341 32.05 -1.13 -19.03
N LEU A 342 32.19 -1.07 -20.36
CA LEU A 342 32.42 -2.25 -21.19
C LEU A 342 33.82 -2.85 -20.94
N ALA A 343 34.85 -2.02 -20.81
CA ALA A 343 36.20 -2.47 -20.49
C ALA A 343 36.27 -3.13 -19.09
N CYS A 344 35.62 -2.52 -18.09
CA CYS A 344 35.49 -3.12 -16.76
C CYS A 344 34.71 -4.45 -16.80
N SER A 345 33.70 -4.56 -17.68
CA SER A 345 32.90 -5.79 -17.82
C SER A 345 33.69 -6.91 -18.49
N ALA A 346 34.60 -6.59 -19.41
CA ALA A 346 35.54 -7.55 -19.99
C ALA A 346 36.44 -8.18 -18.91
N GLU A 347 36.88 -7.37 -17.94
CA GLU A 347 37.70 -7.80 -16.80
C GLU A 347 36.89 -8.39 -15.62
N ALA A 348 35.56 -8.43 -15.70
CA ALA A 348 34.70 -8.93 -14.63
C ALA A 348 34.20 -10.35 -14.90
N ASP A 349 34.06 -11.14 -13.83
CA ASP A 349 33.45 -12.47 -13.85
C ASP A 349 31.98 -12.39 -13.42
N VAL A 350 31.67 -11.49 -12.47
CA VAL A 350 30.30 -11.16 -12.03
C VAL A 350 30.07 -9.65 -12.15
N VAL A 351 28.97 -9.28 -12.79
CA VAL A 351 28.54 -7.90 -13.03
C VAL A 351 27.19 -7.66 -12.37
N PHE A 352 27.17 -6.87 -11.30
CA PHE A 352 25.94 -6.40 -10.66
C PHE A 352 25.49 -5.08 -11.28
N THR A 353 24.24 -4.97 -11.74
CA THR A 353 23.67 -3.72 -12.25
C THR A 353 22.58 -3.18 -11.32
N SER A 354 22.70 -1.91 -10.94
CA SER A 354 21.82 -1.26 -9.96
C SER A 354 21.64 0.25 -10.22
N THR A 355 21.52 0.65 -11.49
CA THR A 355 21.32 2.04 -11.91
C THR A 355 19.85 2.38 -12.17
N ALA A 356 19.52 3.67 -12.16
CA ALA A 356 18.21 4.18 -12.55
C ALA A 356 18.13 4.51 -14.07
N SER A 357 18.79 3.71 -14.91
CA SER A 357 18.65 3.82 -16.37
C SER A 357 17.31 3.26 -16.82
N GLU A 358 16.58 3.99 -17.65
CA GLU A 358 15.33 3.54 -18.27
C GLU A 358 15.58 2.63 -19.48
N THR A 359 16.76 2.74 -20.11
CA THR A 359 17.22 1.87 -21.19
C THR A 359 18.26 0.87 -20.68
N PRO A 360 18.31 -0.36 -21.24
CA PRO A 360 19.37 -1.31 -20.96
C PRO A 360 20.76 -0.77 -21.30
N LEU A 361 21.71 -0.98 -20.39
CA LEU A 361 23.13 -0.67 -20.55
C LEU A 361 23.85 -1.77 -21.36
N PHE A 362 23.40 -3.02 -21.20
CA PHE A 362 23.94 -4.17 -21.92
C PHE A 362 22.92 -4.75 -22.90
N LEU A 363 23.38 -4.94 -24.14
CA LEU A 363 22.66 -5.59 -25.22
C LEU A 363 23.51 -6.76 -25.76
N LYS A 364 22.90 -7.61 -26.59
CA LYS A 364 23.53 -8.81 -27.15
C LYS A 364 24.83 -8.54 -27.90
N GLU A 365 24.93 -7.39 -28.58
CA GLU A 365 26.16 -6.94 -29.25
C GLU A 365 27.28 -6.65 -28.24
N HIS A 366 27.01 -5.77 -27.26
CA HIS A 366 27.98 -5.38 -26.22
C HIS A 366 28.55 -6.58 -25.43
N VAL A 367 27.77 -7.65 -25.24
CA VAL A 367 28.19 -8.83 -24.48
C VAL A 367 28.91 -9.86 -25.35
N LYS A 368 28.60 -9.96 -26.64
CA LYS A 368 29.31 -10.84 -27.59
C LYS A 368 30.76 -10.43 -27.82
N ASP A 369 31.03 -9.13 -27.79
CA ASP A 369 32.37 -8.58 -28.02
C ASP A 369 33.27 -8.66 -26.77
N LEU A 370 32.73 -9.09 -25.61
CA LEU A 370 33.52 -9.29 -24.40
C LEU A 370 34.37 -10.57 -24.50
N PRO A 371 35.61 -10.57 -23.97
CA PRO A 371 36.42 -11.77 -23.93
C PRO A 371 35.75 -12.87 -23.10
N PRO A 372 36.01 -14.15 -23.43
CA PRO A 372 35.52 -15.29 -22.66
C PRO A 372 36.09 -15.26 -21.25
N VAL A 373 35.31 -15.78 -20.31
CA VAL A 373 35.65 -15.84 -18.89
C VAL A 373 36.45 -17.11 -18.59
N SER A 374 37.34 -17.06 -17.58
CA SER A 374 38.15 -18.22 -17.18
C SER A 374 37.28 -19.43 -16.82
N SER A 375 37.71 -20.63 -17.22
CA SER A 375 37.05 -21.89 -16.82
C SER A 375 37.06 -22.10 -15.30
N GLU A 376 37.98 -21.47 -14.56
CA GLU A 376 38.11 -21.56 -13.09
C GLU A 376 36.90 -20.98 -12.33
N VAL A 377 36.23 -19.97 -12.91
CA VAL A 377 34.98 -19.38 -12.39
C VAL A 377 33.73 -19.97 -13.10
N GLY A 378 33.90 -21.06 -13.85
CA GLY A 378 32.82 -21.74 -14.58
C GLY A 378 32.63 -21.32 -16.04
N GLY A 379 33.52 -20.49 -16.60
CA GLY A 379 33.54 -20.14 -18.03
C GLY A 379 32.43 -19.21 -18.52
N LEU A 380 31.59 -18.69 -17.62
CA LEU A 380 30.41 -17.87 -17.95
C LEU A 380 30.41 -16.57 -17.15
N ARG A 381 30.19 -15.44 -17.81
CA ARG A 381 30.03 -14.14 -17.15
C ARG A 381 28.63 -14.05 -16.54
N LEU A 382 28.54 -13.80 -15.24
CA LEU A 382 27.25 -13.66 -14.55
C LEU A 382 26.82 -12.19 -14.52
N PHE A 383 25.68 -11.88 -15.12
CA PHE A 383 25.01 -10.58 -15.00
C PHE A 383 23.87 -10.71 -13.99
N VAL A 384 23.91 -9.91 -12.92
CA VAL A 384 22.89 -9.90 -11.87
C VAL A 384 22.25 -8.51 -11.82
N ASP A 385 21.07 -8.39 -12.40
CA ASP A 385 20.33 -7.14 -12.55
C ASP A 385 19.25 -7.01 -11.46
N ILE A 386 19.44 -6.00 -10.61
CA ILE A 386 18.49 -5.66 -9.53
C ILE A 386 17.77 -4.32 -9.80
N SER A 387 17.87 -3.81 -11.03
CA SER A 387 17.15 -2.62 -11.49
C SER A 387 15.84 -2.97 -12.19
N VAL A 388 14.86 -2.07 -12.03
CA VAL A 388 13.59 -2.04 -12.79
C VAL A 388 13.31 -0.57 -13.13
N PRO A 389 13.29 -0.17 -14.41
CA PRO A 389 13.56 -0.96 -15.62
C PRO A 389 14.92 -1.65 -15.66
N ARG A 390 15.00 -2.77 -16.41
CA ARG A 390 16.21 -3.59 -16.48
C ARG A 390 17.37 -2.85 -17.12
N ASN A 391 18.55 -2.99 -16.51
CA ASN A 391 19.82 -2.50 -17.02
C ASN A 391 20.51 -3.51 -17.95
N VAL A 392 20.06 -4.76 -17.99
CA VAL A 392 20.54 -5.78 -18.94
C VAL A 392 19.37 -6.29 -19.79
N GLY A 393 19.48 -6.18 -21.12
CA GLY A 393 18.43 -6.63 -22.03
C GLY A 393 18.31 -8.15 -22.05
N SER A 394 17.08 -8.68 -22.12
CA SER A 394 16.81 -10.12 -22.11
C SER A 394 17.55 -10.91 -23.20
N CYS A 395 17.83 -10.28 -24.33
CA CYS A 395 18.66 -10.82 -25.42
C CYS A 395 20.10 -11.21 -25.04
N VAL A 396 20.59 -10.81 -23.86
CA VAL A 396 21.90 -11.24 -23.33
C VAL A 396 21.89 -12.71 -22.90
N SER A 397 20.73 -13.26 -22.51
CA SER A 397 20.57 -14.68 -22.17
C SER A 397 20.86 -15.64 -23.34
N ASP A 398 20.82 -15.14 -24.58
CA ASP A 398 21.13 -15.90 -25.79
C ASP A 398 22.64 -16.04 -26.07
N VAL A 399 23.51 -15.44 -25.26
CA VAL A 399 24.96 -15.43 -25.48
C VAL A 399 25.60 -16.56 -24.70
N GLU A 400 26.18 -17.55 -25.39
CA GLU A 400 26.72 -18.78 -24.78
C GLU A 400 27.73 -18.54 -23.65
N GLY A 401 28.48 -17.42 -23.69
CA GLY A 401 29.46 -17.03 -22.67
C GLY A 401 28.90 -16.21 -21.48
N ALA A 402 27.58 -16.02 -21.39
CA ALA A 402 26.95 -15.19 -20.36
C ALA A 402 25.71 -15.86 -19.74
N ARG A 403 25.37 -15.47 -18.51
CA ARG A 403 24.10 -15.77 -17.86
C ARG A 403 23.52 -14.51 -17.25
N LEU A 404 22.23 -14.26 -17.48
CA LEU A 404 21.48 -13.17 -16.88
C LEU A 404 20.58 -13.69 -15.77
N TYR A 405 20.65 -13.04 -14.62
CA TYR A 405 19.70 -13.16 -13.51
C TYR A 405 19.09 -11.78 -13.26
N ASN A 406 17.77 -11.73 -13.10
CA ASN A 406 17.02 -10.52 -12.78
C ASN A 406 16.40 -10.63 -11.37
N VAL A 407 15.65 -9.60 -10.94
CA VAL A 407 15.05 -9.55 -9.60
C VAL A 407 14.10 -10.73 -9.30
N ASP A 408 13.49 -11.34 -10.32
CA ASP A 408 12.54 -12.45 -10.14
C ASP A 408 13.25 -13.78 -9.87
N ASP A 409 14.50 -13.94 -10.31
CA ASP A 409 15.32 -15.14 -10.08
C ASP A 409 15.82 -15.23 -8.63
N LEU A 410 15.86 -14.10 -7.91
CA LEU A 410 16.26 -14.03 -6.50
C LEU A 410 15.33 -14.84 -5.56
N LYS A 411 14.15 -15.24 -6.05
CA LYS A 411 13.21 -16.13 -5.34
C LYS A 411 13.85 -17.45 -4.90
N GLU A 412 14.83 -17.97 -5.66
CA GLU A 412 15.54 -19.23 -5.35
C GLU A 412 16.26 -19.16 -3.99
N VAL A 413 17.05 -18.09 -3.77
CA VAL A 413 17.81 -17.87 -2.52
C VAL A 413 16.88 -17.63 -1.34
N VAL A 414 15.79 -16.89 -1.56
CA VAL A 414 14.83 -16.51 -0.52
C VAL A 414 14.15 -17.73 0.10
N ALA A 415 13.92 -18.81 -0.65
CA ALA A 415 13.11 -19.95 -0.22
C ALA A 415 13.67 -20.71 1.01
N ALA A 416 14.98 -20.65 1.27
CA ALA A 416 15.67 -21.47 2.27
C ALA A 416 15.29 -21.19 3.75
N ASN A 417 14.72 -20.03 4.07
CA ASN A 417 14.48 -19.58 5.45
C ASN A 417 12.97 -19.44 5.78
N LYS A 418 12.16 -20.43 5.41
CA LYS A 418 10.68 -20.28 5.40
C LYS A 418 10.01 -20.34 6.78
N GLU A 419 10.48 -21.19 7.69
CA GLU A 419 9.76 -21.50 8.95
C GLU A 419 9.80 -20.37 9.99
N ASP A 420 10.98 -19.84 10.33
CA ASP A 420 11.12 -18.71 11.26
C ASP A 420 10.38 -17.45 10.76
N ARG A 421 10.29 -17.29 9.44
CA ARG A 421 9.57 -16.18 8.80
C ARG A 421 8.05 -16.33 8.92
N LEU A 422 7.51 -17.56 8.86
CA LEU A 422 6.09 -17.81 9.07
C LEU A 422 5.64 -17.43 10.49
N ARG A 423 6.43 -17.77 11.52
CA ARG A 423 6.13 -17.36 12.91
C ARG A 423 6.09 -15.83 13.05
N LYS A 424 7.13 -15.15 12.58
CA LYS A 424 7.22 -13.67 12.61
C LYS A 424 6.10 -12.99 11.80
N ALA A 425 5.67 -13.60 10.69
CA ALA A 425 4.53 -13.12 9.92
C ALA A 425 3.23 -13.18 10.75
N MET A 426 2.93 -14.31 11.41
CA MET A 426 1.71 -14.45 12.22
C MET A 426 1.59 -13.38 13.32
N GLU A 427 2.69 -13.05 14.00
CA GLU A 427 2.74 -11.96 14.98
C GLU A 427 2.44 -10.60 14.33
N ALA A 428 3.01 -10.33 13.15
CA ALA A 428 2.77 -9.11 12.39
C ALA A 428 1.33 -9.02 11.86
N GLN A 429 0.72 -10.13 11.42
CA GLN A 429 -0.67 -10.17 10.98
C GLN A 429 -1.65 -9.76 12.09
N ALA A 430 -1.37 -10.08 13.36
CA ALA A 430 -2.19 -9.65 14.49
C ALA A 430 -2.19 -8.12 14.65
N ILE A 431 -1.01 -7.50 14.60
CA ILE A 431 -0.85 -6.03 14.63
C ILE A 431 -1.58 -5.39 13.44
N ILE A 432 -1.40 -5.94 12.24
CA ILE A 432 -2.05 -5.40 11.03
C ILE A 432 -3.57 -5.51 11.12
N ALA A 433 -4.12 -6.62 11.63
CA ALA A 433 -5.58 -6.78 11.78
C ALA A 433 -6.18 -5.77 12.78
N GLU A 434 -5.45 -5.45 13.85
CA GLU A 434 -5.81 -4.40 14.81
C GLU A 434 -5.82 -3.02 14.12
N GLU A 435 -4.71 -2.65 13.49
CA GLU A 435 -4.53 -1.35 12.84
C GLU A 435 -5.49 -1.16 11.65
N SER A 436 -5.77 -2.21 10.88
CA SER A 436 -6.80 -2.22 9.83
C SER A 436 -8.17 -1.87 10.40
N LYS A 437 -8.54 -2.41 11.57
CA LYS A 437 -9.81 -2.06 12.24
C LYS A 437 -9.81 -0.60 12.70
N GLN A 438 -8.70 -0.09 13.23
CA GLN A 438 -8.57 1.31 13.64
C GLN A 438 -8.66 2.27 12.44
N PHE A 439 -8.01 1.95 11.31
CA PHE A 439 -8.07 2.75 10.09
C PHE A 439 -9.48 2.79 9.49
N GLU A 440 -10.16 1.64 9.40
CA GLU A 440 -11.54 1.61 8.86
C GLU A 440 -12.48 2.46 9.74
N ALA A 441 -12.36 2.38 11.08
CA ALA A 441 -13.13 3.24 11.98
C ALA A 441 -12.78 4.73 11.84
N TRP A 442 -11.51 5.06 11.58
CA TRP A 442 -11.06 6.43 11.28
C TRP A 442 -11.60 6.93 9.93
N ARG A 443 -11.64 6.08 8.89
CA ARG A 443 -12.22 6.43 7.59
C ARG A 443 -13.71 6.71 7.74
N ASP A 444 -14.44 5.84 8.42
CA ASP A 444 -15.88 5.96 8.58
C ASP A 444 -16.24 7.21 9.41
N SER A 445 -15.40 7.64 10.35
CA SER A 445 -15.57 8.92 11.04
C SER A 445 -15.39 10.15 10.14
N LEU A 446 -14.81 10.00 8.94
CA LEU A 446 -14.75 11.07 7.94
C LEU A 446 -16.11 11.32 7.25
N GLU A 447 -17.02 10.33 7.23
CA GLU A 447 -18.36 10.47 6.63
C GLU A 447 -19.18 11.58 7.32
N THR A 448 -18.90 11.90 8.59
CA THR A 448 -19.59 12.98 9.30
C THR A 448 -19.12 14.38 8.90
N VAL A 449 -17.93 14.54 8.31
CA VAL A 449 -17.31 15.85 8.03
C VAL A 449 -18.14 16.70 7.05
N PRO A 450 -18.69 16.17 5.95
CA PRO A 450 -19.67 16.87 5.12
C PRO A 450 -20.90 17.34 5.90
N THR A 451 -21.45 16.49 6.77
CA THR A 451 -22.63 16.81 7.60
C THR A 451 -22.34 17.94 8.59
N ILE A 452 -21.17 17.94 9.24
CA ILE A 452 -20.71 19.05 10.10
C ILE A 452 -20.63 20.37 9.30
N LYS A 453 -20.11 20.34 8.07
CA LYS A 453 -20.05 21.53 7.20
C LYS A 453 -21.44 22.03 6.82
N LYS A 454 -22.34 21.13 6.41
CA LYS A 454 -23.74 21.44 6.04
C LYS A 454 -24.52 22.03 7.22
N LEU A 455 -24.40 21.44 8.41
CA LEU A 455 -25.07 21.93 9.63
C LEU A 455 -24.59 23.34 10.01
N ARG A 456 -23.29 23.61 9.93
CA ARG A 456 -22.73 24.97 10.14
C ARG A 456 -23.26 25.97 9.11
N ALA A 457 -23.30 25.61 7.83
CA ALA A 457 -23.82 26.47 6.77
C ALA A 457 -25.33 26.73 6.90
N TYR A 458 -26.10 25.73 7.36
CA TYR A 458 -27.51 25.89 7.69
C TYR A 458 -27.72 26.89 8.84
N ALA A 459 -27.01 26.73 9.95
CA ALA A 459 -27.11 27.61 11.10
C ALA A 459 -26.64 29.04 10.80
N GLU A 460 -25.56 29.23 10.02
CA GLU A 460 -25.07 30.56 9.66
C GLU A 460 -26.06 31.31 8.75
N ARG A 461 -26.74 30.61 7.81
CA ARG A 461 -27.82 31.21 7.01
C ARG A 461 -28.95 31.77 7.89
N ILE A 462 -29.39 31.01 8.88
CA ILE A 462 -30.41 31.46 9.84
C ILE A 462 -29.89 32.64 10.65
N ARG A 463 -28.65 32.55 11.17
CA ARG A 463 -28.03 33.61 11.99
C ARG A 463 -27.96 34.94 11.24
N VAL A 464 -27.49 34.94 9.99
CA VAL A 464 -27.38 36.15 9.17
C VAL A 464 -28.75 36.72 8.87
N ALA A 465 -29.72 35.89 8.43
CA ALA A 465 -31.08 36.35 8.12
C ALA A 465 -31.79 36.98 9.33
N GLU A 466 -31.68 36.39 10.53
CA GLU A 466 -32.28 36.97 11.74
C GLU A 466 -31.50 38.18 12.28
N LEU A 467 -30.18 38.22 12.11
CA LEU A 467 -29.37 39.39 12.44
C LEU A 467 -29.74 40.59 11.55
N GLU A 468 -29.90 40.39 10.24
CA GLU A 468 -30.32 41.43 9.31
C GLU A 468 -31.73 41.95 9.60
N LYS A 469 -32.69 41.06 9.89
CA LYS A 469 -34.05 41.44 10.35
C LYS A 469 -34.03 42.20 11.67
N CYS A 470 -33.14 41.85 12.59
CA CYS A 470 -32.99 42.55 13.87
C CYS A 470 -32.43 43.96 13.65
N LEU A 471 -31.34 44.08 12.87
CA LEU A 471 -30.71 45.36 12.56
C LEU A 471 -31.63 46.30 11.78
N SER A 472 -32.42 45.79 10.82
CA SER A 472 -33.37 46.64 10.07
C SER A 472 -34.48 47.22 10.94
N LYS A 473 -34.89 46.53 12.01
CA LYS A 473 -35.86 47.02 13.00
C LYS A 473 -35.27 48.03 14.00
N MET A 474 -33.95 48.09 14.12
CA MET A 474 -33.25 48.97 15.08
C MET A 474 -32.89 50.35 14.49
N GLY A 475 -33.14 50.60 13.20
CA GLY A 475 -32.89 51.88 12.52
C GLY A 475 -31.46 52.02 11.95
N GLU A 476 -31.17 53.13 11.27
CA GLU A 476 -29.84 53.34 10.65
C GLU A 476 -28.78 53.85 11.65
N ASP A 477 -29.17 54.64 12.66
CA ASP A 477 -28.28 55.28 13.64
C ASP A 477 -27.74 54.36 14.76
N ILE A 478 -27.54 53.06 14.47
CA ILE A 478 -27.03 52.09 15.45
C ILE A 478 -25.51 52.31 15.67
N PRO A 479 -25.04 52.58 16.89
CA PRO A 479 -23.61 52.68 17.17
C PRO A 479 -22.88 51.38 16.80
N LYS A 480 -21.72 51.49 16.14
CA LYS A 480 -20.91 50.32 15.71
C LYS A 480 -20.63 49.32 16.86
N LYS A 481 -20.48 49.81 18.10
CA LYS A 481 -20.32 49.00 19.31
C LYS A 481 -21.55 48.12 19.59
N THR A 482 -22.75 48.67 19.46
CA THR A 482 -24.02 47.95 19.64
C THR A 482 -24.22 46.92 18.53
N ARG A 483 -23.98 47.29 17.27
CA ARG A 483 -24.05 46.36 16.13
C ARG A 483 -23.12 45.16 16.30
N ARG A 484 -21.89 45.39 16.80
CA ARG A 484 -20.94 44.30 17.12
C ARG A 484 -21.43 43.42 18.27
N ALA A 485 -21.95 44.01 19.35
CA ALA A 485 -22.49 43.24 20.49
C ALA A 485 -23.66 42.32 20.09
N VAL A 486 -24.51 42.74 19.14
CA VAL A 486 -25.60 41.90 18.60
C VAL A 486 -25.06 40.78 17.69
N ASP A 487 -24.04 41.04 16.86
CA ASP A 487 -23.36 39.99 16.07
C ASP A 487 -22.71 38.95 17.01
N ASP A 488 -21.94 39.41 18.01
CA ASP A 488 -21.28 38.56 19.02
C ASP A 488 -22.30 37.72 19.81
N LEU A 489 -23.44 38.30 20.21
CA LEU A 489 -24.55 37.58 20.86
C LEU A 489 -25.12 36.48 19.94
N SER A 490 -25.42 36.81 18.67
CA SER A 490 -25.97 35.85 17.72
C SER A 490 -25.01 34.68 17.45
N ARG A 491 -23.71 34.95 17.33
CA ARG A 491 -22.66 33.93 17.21
C ARG A 491 -22.54 33.10 18.47
N GLY A 492 -22.62 33.73 19.65
CA GLY A 492 -22.58 33.04 20.95
C GLY A 492 -23.71 32.03 21.12
N ILE A 493 -24.94 32.39 20.71
CA ILE A 493 -26.10 31.50 20.73
C ILE A 493 -25.88 30.31 19.78
N VAL A 494 -25.54 30.57 18.51
CA VAL A 494 -25.32 29.52 17.50
C VAL A 494 -24.18 28.58 17.90
N ASN A 495 -23.06 29.11 18.38
CA ASN A 495 -21.93 28.29 18.83
C ASN A 495 -22.28 27.39 20.02
N LYS A 496 -23.06 27.90 20.99
CA LYS A 496 -23.54 27.10 22.13
C LYS A 496 -24.51 26.00 21.70
N LEU A 497 -25.47 26.31 20.83
CA LEU A 497 -26.43 25.32 20.32
C LEU A 497 -25.75 24.23 19.47
N LEU A 498 -24.80 24.60 18.63
CA LEU A 498 -24.07 23.64 17.79
C LEU A 498 -23.00 22.84 18.54
N HIS A 499 -22.55 23.27 19.72
CA HIS A 499 -21.47 22.60 20.46
C HIS A 499 -21.76 21.11 20.70
N GLY A 500 -22.94 20.81 21.25
CA GLY A 500 -23.38 19.43 21.53
C GLY A 500 -23.37 18.55 20.28
N PRO A 501 -24.17 18.88 19.24
CA PRO A 501 -24.18 18.12 17.98
C PRO A 501 -22.80 17.99 17.32
N MET A 502 -21.97 19.04 17.30
CA MET A 502 -20.63 18.98 16.72
C MET A 502 -19.69 18.05 17.50
N GLN A 503 -19.82 17.96 18.83
CA GLN A 503 -19.05 17.05 19.66
C GLN A 503 -19.51 15.59 19.51
N HIS A 504 -20.80 15.35 19.20
CA HIS A 504 -21.36 14.01 18.94
C HIS A 504 -21.16 13.52 17.49
N LEU A 505 -20.74 14.40 16.58
CA LEU A 505 -20.30 14.03 15.22
C LEU A 505 -18.78 13.86 15.08
N ARG A 506 -18.00 14.23 16.11
CA ARG A 506 -16.55 14.04 16.16
C ARG A 506 -16.21 12.76 16.93
N CYS A 507 -15.74 11.75 16.20
CA CYS A 507 -15.12 10.56 16.74
C CYS A 507 -13.60 10.68 16.59
N ASP A 508 -12.93 11.07 17.67
CA ASP A 508 -11.49 11.34 17.69
C ASP A 508 -10.67 10.09 18.10
N GLY A 509 -11.28 8.90 18.04
CA GLY A 509 -10.65 7.60 18.31
C GLY A 509 -10.34 7.29 19.79
N SER A 510 -10.43 8.29 20.67
CA SER A 510 -10.11 8.20 22.10
C SER A 510 -11.30 7.97 23.02
N ASP A 511 -12.53 8.01 22.51
CA ASP A 511 -13.75 7.95 23.30
C ASP A 511 -14.42 6.58 23.21
N ASP A 512 -15.03 6.15 24.32
CA ASP A 512 -15.79 4.90 24.49
C ASP A 512 -17.12 4.85 23.69
N ARG A 513 -17.33 5.81 22.79
CA ARG A 513 -18.53 6.01 21.98
C ARG A 513 -18.45 5.15 20.73
N THR A 514 -19.45 4.33 20.45
CA THR A 514 -19.40 3.49 19.26
C THR A 514 -19.56 4.30 17.98
N LEU A 515 -18.85 3.89 16.93
CA LEU A 515 -18.97 4.45 15.58
C LEU A 515 -20.43 4.43 15.08
N SER A 516 -21.22 3.43 15.48
CA SER A 516 -22.66 3.32 15.17
C SER A 516 -23.43 4.54 15.68
N GLU A 517 -23.30 4.89 16.96
CA GLU A 517 -23.95 6.06 17.56
C GLU A 517 -23.62 7.35 16.80
N THR A 518 -22.35 7.50 16.37
CA THR A 518 -21.89 8.68 15.64
C THR A 518 -22.50 8.78 14.23
N LEU A 519 -22.64 7.65 13.53
CA LEU A 519 -23.32 7.58 12.23
C LEU A 519 -24.85 7.72 12.36
N GLU A 520 -25.45 7.17 13.41
CA GLU A 520 -26.86 7.34 13.74
C GLU A 520 -27.19 8.81 14.06
N ASN A 521 -26.34 9.47 14.86
CA ASN A 521 -26.42 10.92 15.11
C ASN A 521 -26.30 11.73 13.81
N MET A 522 -25.43 11.34 12.88
CA MET A 522 -25.34 11.96 11.56
C MET A 522 -26.64 11.83 10.78
N HIS A 523 -27.22 10.63 10.68
CA HIS A 523 -28.49 10.41 9.98
C HIS A 523 -29.68 11.11 10.67
N ALA A 524 -29.70 11.17 12.01
CA ALA A 524 -30.70 11.93 12.75
C ALA A 524 -30.62 13.43 12.43
N LEU A 525 -29.43 14.02 12.45
CA LEU A 525 -29.24 15.43 12.12
C LEU A 525 -29.56 15.72 10.65
N ASN A 526 -29.19 14.84 9.72
CA ASN A 526 -29.58 14.95 8.32
C ASN A 526 -31.10 14.99 8.13
N ARG A 527 -31.84 14.15 8.86
CA ARG A 527 -33.31 14.08 8.85
C ARG A 527 -33.94 15.31 9.51
N MET A 528 -33.46 15.71 10.69
CA MET A 528 -34.01 16.83 11.47
C MET A 528 -33.80 18.19 10.81
N PHE A 529 -32.67 18.39 10.12
CA PHE A 529 -32.30 19.67 9.50
C PHE A 529 -32.35 19.65 7.95
N GLY A 530 -32.82 18.56 7.33
CA GLY A 530 -32.99 18.45 5.88
C GLY A 530 -31.67 18.57 5.08
N LEU A 531 -30.56 18.05 5.63
CA LEU A 531 -29.21 18.28 5.09
C LEU A 531 -28.87 17.40 3.87
N GLU A 532 -29.67 16.36 3.57
CA GLU A 532 -29.41 15.42 2.46
C GLU A 532 -29.89 15.92 1.09
N SER A 533 -30.76 16.94 1.03
CA SER A 533 -31.45 17.43 -0.18
C SER A 533 -30.55 17.94 -1.32
N ASP A 534 -29.26 18.12 -1.09
CA ASP A 534 -28.26 18.67 -2.02
C ASP A 534 -27.46 17.60 -2.79
N ILE A 535 -27.88 16.34 -2.84
CA ILE A 535 -27.26 15.31 -3.71
C ILE A 535 -27.25 15.78 -5.18
N SER A 536 -28.26 16.54 -5.57
CA SER A 536 -28.37 17.28 -6.84
C SER A 536 -27.15 18.14 -7.18
N LEU A 537 -26.44 18.73 -6.20
CA LEU A 537 -25.21 19.51 -6.45
C LEU A 537 -24.01 18.61 -6.80
N PHE A 538 -24.00 17.36 -6.35
CA PHE A 538 -22.95 16.40 -6.70
C PHE A 538 -23.20 15.82 -8.10
N GLU A 539 -24.47 15.53 -8.43
CA GLU A 539 -24.89 15.18 -9.80
C GLU A 539 -24.60 16.32 -10.79
N GLN A 540 -24.84 17.58 -10.40
CA GLN A 540 -24.47 18.75 -11.21
C GLN A 540 -22.95 18.87 -11.42
N LYS A 541 -22.12 18.54 -10.42
CA LYS A 541 -20.65 18.49 -10.59
C LYS A 541 -20.22 17.39 -11.56
N ILE A 542 -20.82 16.20 -11.48
CA ILE A 542 -20.55 15.11 -12.42
C ILE A 542 -20.99 15.52 -13.83
N ARG A 543 -22.19 16.09 -13.98
CA ARG A 543 -22.70 16.58 -15.27
C ARG A 543 -21.80 17.69 -15.86
N ALA A 544 -21.35 18.64 -15.03
CA ALA A 544 -20.44 19.70 -15.48
C ALA A 544 -19.06 19.17 -15.91
N LYS A 545 -18.51 18.15 -15.23
CA LYS A 545 -17.29 17.45 -15.70
C LYS A 545 -17.51 16.74 -17.03
N VAL A 546 -18.65 16.07 -17.22
CA VAL A 546 -19.01 15.40 -18.48
C VAL A 546 -19.15 16.43 -19.62
N GLU A 547 -19.85 17.53 -19.39
CA GLU A 547 -20.00 18.63 -20.37
C GLU A 547 -18.67 19.34 -20.70
N GLN A 548 -17.68 19.32 -19.80
CA GLN A 548 -16.32 19.83 -20.04
C GLN A 548 -15.40 18.87 -20.80
N SER A 549 -15.73 17.57 -20.88
CA SER A 549 -14.96 16.58 -21.67
C SER A 549 -15.56 16.29 -23.05
N GLN A 550 -16.72 16.87 -23.36
CA GLN A 550 -17.37 16.82 -24.68
C GLN A 550 -17.13 18.08 -25.52
N LYS A 551 -16.21 18.95 -25.09
CA LYS A 551 -15.72 20.14 -25.79
C LYS A 551 -14.20 20.07 -25.93
#